data_AF-A0A4R5KE68-F1
#
_entry.id   AF-A0A4R5KE68-F1
#
_cell.length_a   1.000
_cell.length_b   1.000
_cell.length_c   1.000
_cell.angle_alpha   90.00
_cell.angle_beta   90.00
_cell.angle_gamma   90.00
#
_symmetry.space_group_name_H-M   'P 1'
#
loop_
_entity.id
_entity.type
_entity.pdbx_description
1 polymer ?
#
loop_
_entity_poly.entity_id
_entity_poly.type
_entity_poly.pdbx_seq_one_letter_code
_entity_poly.pdbx_strand_id
1 'polypeptide(L)'
;MKANAIPSGAVKTARKRRPRGSLTREQVVEAALELADLEGLEALTIPAQARWLHCGVMTIYGYIDRKEDLLDAIAHHGLRHLQLPLLLF
;
A
#
# COMPACT_ATOMS: atom_id res chain seq x y z
N MET A 1 15.39 4.89 -52.06
CA MET A 1 15.23 5.37 -50.67
C MET A 1 13.93 4.84 -50.10
N LYS A 2 13.96 3.86 -49.19
CA LYS A 2 12.81 3.51 -48.35
C LYS A 2 13.22 3.75 -46.90
N ALA A 3 12.55 4.71 -46.25
CA ALA A 3 12.76 5.05 -44.86
C ALA A 3 12.34 3.86 -43.98
N ASN A 4 13.23 3.40 -43.11
CA ASN A 4 12.93 2.34 -42.18
C ASN A 4 12.22 2.96 -40.96
N ALA A 5 11.02 2.48 -40.66
CA ALA A 5 10.24 2.94 -39.53
C ALA A 5 10.90 2.51 -38.21
N ILE A 6 10.97 3.43 -37.24
CA ILE A 6 11.46 3.16 -35.89
C ILE A 6 10.34 2.39 -35.14
N PRO A 7 10.57 1.18 -34.62
CA PRO A 7 9.59 0.55 -33.76
C PRO A 7 9.58 1.27 -32.40
N SER A 8 8.59 2.14 -32.17
CA SER A 8 8.30 2.69 -30.83
C SER A 8 7.59 1.63 -29.99
N GLY A 9 8.36 0.71 -29.43
CA GLY A 9 7.92 -0.23 -28.41
C GLY A 9 8.49 0.18 -27.07
N ALA A 10 7.77 1.03 -26.33
CA ALA A 10 8.10 1.28 -24.92
C ALA A 10 8.06 -0.05 -24.17
N VAL A 11 9.23 -0.58 -23.82
CA VAL A 11 9.38 -1.80 -23.04
C VAL A 11 8.70 -1.56 -21.69
N LYS A 12 7.52 -2.17 -21.47
CA LYS A 12 6.90 -2.24 -20.15
C LYS A 12 7.83 -3.08 -19.27
N THR A 13 8.73 -2.43 -18.55
CA THR A 13 9.51 -3.07 -17.49
C THR A 13 8.52 -3.71 -16.52
N ALA A 14 8.48 -5.05 -16.52
CA ALA A 14 7.59 -5.80 -15.66
C ALA A 14 7.92 -5.45 -14.21
N ARG A 15 7.02 -4.72 -13.52
CA ARG A 15 7.16 -4.45 -12.09
C ARG A 15 7.33 -5.80 -11.38
N LYS A 16 8.45 -5.97 -10.68
CA LYS A 16 8.77 -7.16 -9.89
C LYS A 16 7.72 -7.29 -8.80
N ARG A 17 6.74 -8.17 -9.00
CA ARG A 17 5.70 -8.46 -8.01
C ARG A 17 6.33 -9.20 -6.83
N ARG A 18 5.87 -8.90 -5.62
CA ARG A 18 6.30 -9.66 -4.42
C ARG A 18 5.94 -11.15 -4.56
N PRO A 19 6.75 -12.07 -4.01
CA PRO A 19 6.41 -13.49 -3.92
C PRO A 19 5.08 -13.69 -3.17
N ARG A 20 4.27 -14.65 -3.63
CA ARG A 20 2.98 -14.96 -3.01
C ARG A 20 3.21 -15.45 -1.57
N GLY A 21 2.46 -14.91 -0.60
CA GLY A 21 2.58 -15.27 0.82
C GLY A 21 3.67 -14.52 1.61
N SER A 22 4.41 -13.60 0.98
CA SER A 22 5.42 -12.79 1.67
C SER A 22 4.87 -11.56 2.42
N LEU A 23 3.55 -11.37 2.39
CA LEU A 23 2.86 -10.23 2.99
C LEU A 23 2.19 -10.65 4.30
N THR A 24 2.33 -9.85 5.35
CA THR A 24 1.54 -9.99 6.58
C THR A 24 0.51 -8.88 6.70
N ARG A 25 -0.48 -9.05 7.59
CA ARG A 25 -1.48 -8.00 7.85
C ARG A 25 -0.82 -6.75 8.43
N GLU A 26 0.15 -6.92 9.31
CA GLU A 26 0.94 -5.82 9.90
C GLU A 26 1.65 -5.01 8.82
N GLN A 27 2.31 -5.68 7.85
CA GLN A 27 2.97 -4.99 6.74
C GLN A 27 2.00 -4.23 5.84
N VAL A 28 0.76 -4.70 5.69
CA VAL A 28 -0.29 -3.97 4.94
C VAL A 28 -0.65 -2.67 5.65
N VAL A 29 -0.78 -2.71 6.98
CA VAL A 29 -1.13 -1.55 7.81
C VAL A 29 0.02 -0.54 7.89
N GLU A 30 1.24 -1.02 8.10
CA GLU A 30 2.44 -0.17 8.17
C GLU A 30 2.67 0.58 6.85
N ALA A 31 2.57 -0.12 5.72
CA ALA A 31 2.64 0.50 4.40
C ALA A 31 1.49 1.50 4.13
N ALA A 32 0.34 1.32 4.77
CA ALA A 32 -0.79 2.23 4.64
C ALA A 32 -0.58 3.51 5.46
N LEU A 33 0.04 3.38 6.64
CA LEU A 33 0.54 4.51 7.43
C LEU A 33 1.58 5.30 6.65
N GLU A 34 2.59 4.63 6.08
CA GLU A 34 3.61 5.30 5.25
C GLU A 34 2.99 6.09 4.09
N LEU A 35 2.03 5.50 3.38
CA LEU A 35 1.34 6.18 2.29
C LEU A 35 0.54 7.39 2.79
N ALA A 36 -0.16 7.25 3.92
CA ALA A 36 -0.92 8.34 4.51
C ALA A 36 -0.03 9.48 5.02
N ASP A 37 1.14 9.16 5.58
CA ASP A 37 2.12 10.15 6.05
C ASP A 37 2.75 10.93 4.87
N LEU A 38 2.95 10.28 3.73
CA LEU A 38 3.58 10.88 2.55
C LEU A 38 2.61 11.65 1.64
N GLU A 39 1.43 11.08 1.39
CA GLU A 39 0.48 11.61 0.40
C GLU A 39 -0.84 12.11 1.02
N GLY A 40 -1.02 11.96 2.33
CA GLY A 40 -2.28 12.27 3.01
C GLY A 40 -3.25 11.08 3.04
N LEU A 41 -4.22 11.13 3.96
CA LEU A 41 -5.18 10.05 4.16
C LEU A 41 -6.15 9.90 2.96
N GLU A 42 -6.34 10.96 2.17
CA GLU A 42 -7.20 10.96 1.00
C GLU A 42 -6.63 10.08 -0.12
N ALA A 43 -5.30 10.01 -0.22
CA ALA A 43 -4.58 9.16 -1.16
C ALA A 43 -4.71 7.66 -0.83
N LEU A 44 -5.08 7.33 0.41
CA LEU A 44 -5.23 5.96 0.87
C LEU A 44 -6.46 5.28 0.23
N THR A 45 -6.20 4.58 -0.86
CA THR A 45 -7.18 3.76 -1.58
C THR A 45 -6.63 2.36 -1.80
N ILE A 46 -7.50 1.35 -1.91
CA ILE A 46 -7.05 -0.04 -2.16
C ILE A 46 -6.12 -0.14 -3.39
N PRO A 47 -6.39 0.53 -4.53
CA PRO A 47 -5.48 0.52 -5.66
C PRO A 47 -4.15 1.22 -5.38
N ALA A 48 -4.15 2.35 -4.67
CA ALA A 48 -2.91 3.04 -4.29
C ALA A 48 -2.05 2.16 -3.38
N GLN A 49 -2.67 1.53 -2.38
CA GLN A 49 -2.02 0.60 -1.46
C GLN A 49 -1.39 -0.59 -2.18
N ALA A 50 -2.13 -1.21 -3.11
CA ALA A 50 -1.59 -2.33 -3.91
C ALA A 50 -0.39 -1.92 -4.77
N ARG A 51 -0.41 -0.69 -5.33
CA ARG A 51 0.74 -0.15 -6.08
C ARG A 51 1.95 0.09 -5.18
N TRP A 52 1.72 0.67 -3.99
CA TRP A 52 2.74 0.94 -2.98
C TRP A 52 3.44 -0.35 -2.54
N LEU A 53 2.65 -1.39 -2.25
CA LEU A 53 3.13 -2.72 -1.85
C LEU A 53 3.63 -3.60 -3.00
N HIS A 54 3.58 -3.10 -4.24
CA HIS A 54 3.95 -3.82 -5.46
C HIS A 54 3.26 -5.19 -5.60
N CYS A 55 1.97 -5.25 -5.26
CA CYS A 55 1.14 -6.43 -5.32
C CYS A 55 -0.14 -6.20 -6.14
N GLY A 56 -0.96 -7.23 -6.28
CA GLY A 56 -2.28 -7.10 -6.92
C GLY A 56 -3.33 -6.61 -5.93
N VAL A 57 -4.34 -5.91 -6.41
CA VAL A 57 -5.49 -5.48 -5.57
C VAL A 57 -6.16 -6.66 -4.88
N MET A 58 -6.31 -7.80 -5.57
CA MET A 58 -6.84 -9.03 -4.98
C MET A 58 -5.98 -9.59 -3.84
N THR A 59 -4.68 -9.26 -3.80
CA THR A 59 -3.82 -9.64 -2.67
C THR A 59 -4.18 -8.84 -1.42
N ILE A 60 -4.50 -7.55 -1.55
CA ILE A 60 -4.90 -6.70 -0.42
C ILE A 60 -6.19 -7.22 0.22
N TYR A 61 -7.16 -7.64 -0.61
CA TYR A 61 -8.41 -8.22 -0.11
C TYR A 61 -8.24 -9.55 0.65
N GLY A 62 -7.07 -10.19 0.59
CA GLY A 62 -6.74 -11.32 1.47
C GLY A 62 -6.41 -10.92 2.90
N TYR A 63 -6.22 -9.63 3.19
CA TYR A 63 -5.83 -9.11 4.51
C TYR A 63 -6.81 -8.07 5.08
N ILE A 64 -7.58 -7.42 4.20
CA ILE A 64 -8.48 -6.31 4.50
C ILE A 64 -9.74 -6.48 3.66
N ASP A 65 -10.90 -6.57 4.31
CA ASP A 65 -12.17 -6.76 3.60
C ASP A 65 -12.67 -5.45 2.97
N ARG A 66 -12.61 -4.33 3.71
CA ARG A 66 -13.09 -3.01 3.28
C ARG A 66 -12.10 -1.90 3.64
N LYS A 67 -12.26 -0.73 2.99
CA LYS A 67 -11.40 0.44 3.27
C LYS A 67 -11.52 0.87 4.74
N GLU A 68 -12.71 0.78 5.31
CA GLU A 68 -12.98 1.10 6.71
C GLU A 68 -12.15 0.20 7.65
N ASP A 69 -12.03 -1.08 7.34
CA ASP A 69 -11.26 -2.03 8.15
C ASP A 69 -9.75 -1.72 8.12
N LEU A 70 -9.26 -1.11 7.02
CA LEU A 70 -7.89 -0.60 6.95
C LEU A 70 -7.69 0.64 7.82
N LEU A 71 -8.66 1.57 7.79
CA LEU A 71 -8.62 2.78 8.63
C LEU A 71 -8.68 2.42 10.11
N ASP A 72 -9.54 1.47 10.49
CA ASP A 72 -9.64 0.95 11.85
C ASP A 72 -8.31 0.29 12.29
N ALA A 73 -7.69 -0.47 11.39
CA ALA A 73 -6.40 -1.11 11.67
C ALA A 73 -5.27 -0.08 11.85
N ILE A 74 -5.24 0.98 11.03
CA ILE A 74 -4.30 2.10 11.17
C ILE A 74 -4.48 2.81 12.51
N ALA A 75 -5.73 3.15 12.86
CA ALA A 75 -6.04 3.81 14.12
C ALA A 75 -5.60 2.95 15.32
N HIS A 76 -5.94 1.66 15.31
CA HIS A 76 -5.53 0.73 16.36
C HIS A 76 -4.00 0.59 16.45
N HIS A 77 -3.31 0.54 15.31
CA HIS A 77 -1.86 0.47 15.27
C HIS A 77 -1.22 1.74 15.87
N GLY A 78 -1.66 2.93 15.45
CA GLY A 78 -1.16 4.20 16.00
C GLY A 78 -1.37 4.32 17.51
N LEU A 79 -2.58 3.97 18.00
CA LEU A 79 -2.90 4.01 19.43
C LEU A 79 -1.99 3.11 20.27
N ARG A 80 -1.54 1.97 19.75
CA ARG A 80 -0.62 1.06 20.46
C ARG A 80 0.74 1.69 20.73
N HIS A 81 1.19 2.57 19.83
CA HIS A 81 2.48 3.25 19.94
C HIS A 81 2.38 4.56 20.74
N LEU A 82 1.18 5.05 21.03
CA LEU A 82 0.99 6.19 21.93
C LEU A 82 1.27 5.76 23.37
N GLN A 83 2.44 6.13 23.86
CA GLN A 83 2.70 6.16 25.29
C GLN A 83 1.93 7.34 25.89
N LEU A 84 0.67 7.11 26.25
CA LEU A 84 -0.11 8.11 26.97
C LEU A 84 0.51 8.25 28.38
N PRO A 85 1.07 9.41 28.74
CA PRO A 85 1.44 9.65 30.12
C PRO A 85 0.17 9.59 30.95
N LEU A 86 0.13 8.72 31.96
CA LEU A 86 -0.92 8.75 32.97
C LEU A 86 -0.80 10.12 33.65
N LEU A 87 -1.71 11.03 33.30
CA LEU A 87 -1.87 12.29 34.00
C LEU A 87 -2.26 11.96 35.44
N LEU A 88 -1.26 11.92 36.32
CA LEU A 88 -1.47 11.90 37.77
C LEU A 88 -2.13 13.22 38.14
N PHE A 89 -3.40 13.15 38.52
CA PHE A 89 -4.12 14.21 39.22
C PHE A 89 -3.75 14.20 40.70
#